data_AF-A0A9Q0Z734-F1
#
_entry.id   AF-A0A9Q0Z734-F1
#
_cell.length_a   1.000
_cell.length_b   1.000
_cell.length_c   1.000
_cell.angle_alpha   90.00
_cell.angle_beta   90.00
_cell.angle_gamma   90.00
#
_symmetry.space_group_name_H-M   'P 1'
#
loop_
_entity.id
_entity.type
_entity.pdbx_description
1 polymer ?
#
loop_
_entity_poly.entity_id
_entity_poly.type
_entity_poly.pdbx_seq_one_letter_code
_entity_poly.pdbx_strand_id
1 'polypeptide(L)'
;MGGYKNEGFVEVLAAQQSPENPNWFQGTADAVRQYLWLFEEHNVLEFLVLAGDHLYRMDYEKFIQAHRETDADITVAALPMDEKRATAFGLMKIDEEGRIIEFAEKPKGEALKAMKVDTTILGLDDVRAKEMPYIASMGIYVVSKNVMLDLLREKFPGANDFGSEVIPGLFI
;
A
#
# COMPACT_ATOMS: atom_id res chain seq x y z
N MET A 1 -38.15 -14.90 15.09
CA MET A 1 -37.51 -15.08 13.77
C MET A 1 -36.19 -14.33 13.81
N GLY A 2 -35.08 -15.05 13.99
CA GLY A 2 -33.73 -14.46 13.98
C GLY A 2 -33.09 -14.74 12.62
N GLY A 3 -32.70 -13.70 11.90
CA GLY A 3 -32.12 -13.82 10.57
C GLY A 3 -31.23 -12.63 10.26
N TYR A 4 -30.02 -12.63 10.82
CA TYR A 4 -28.89 -11.90 10.26
C TYR A 4 -27.74 -12.91 10.16
N LYS A 5 -27.43 -13.34 8.95
CA LYS A 5 -26.18 -14.05 8.67
C LYS A 5 -25.35 -13.16 7.75
N ASN A 6 -24.44 -12.40 8.34
CA ASN A 6 -23.31 -11.83 7.63
C ASN A 6 -22.36 -12.98 7.29
N GLU A 7 -22.51 -13.59 6.11
CA GLU A 7 -21.61 -14.63 5.62
C GLU A 7 -20.41 -13.96 4.95
N GLY A 8 -19.42 -13.58 5.77
CA GLY A 8 -18.06 -13.36 5.28
C GLY A 8 -17.34 -14.70 5.09
N PHE A 9 -16.20 -14.69 4.38
CA PHE A 9 -15.38 -15.89 4.18
C PHE A 9 -13.90 -15.58 4.41
N VAL A 10 -13.13 -16.63 4.70
CA VAL A 10 -11.67 -16.61 4.71
C VAL A 10 -11.23 -17.77 3.85
N GLU A 11 -10.72 -17.46 2.67
CA GLU A 11 -10.27 -18.44 1.68
C GLU A 11 -8.78 -18.26 1.40
N VAL A 12 -8.07 -19.38 1.23
CA VAL A 12 -6.64 -19.39 0.93
C VAL A 12 -6.47 -19.54 -0.58
N LEU A 13 -5.94 -18.50 -1.22
CA LEU A 13 -5.52 -18.53 -2.62
C LEU A 13 -4.02 -18.85 -2.67
N ALA A 14 -3.69 -20.13 -2.85
CA ALA A 14 -2.31 -20.58 -2.95
C ALA A 14 -1.73 -20.30 -4.34
N ALA A 15 -0.43 -20.07 -4.46
CA ALA A 15 0.22 -20.02 -5.77
C ALA A 15 -0.06 -21.30 -6.57
N GLN A 16 -0.58 -21.16 -7.78
CA GLN A 16 -0.87 -22.27 -8.68
C GLN A 16 -0.17 -22.03 -10.01
N GLN A 17 0.48 -23.06 -10.54
CA GLN A 17 0.91 -23.04 -11.93
C GLN A 17 -0.34 -23.22 -12.79
N SER A 18 -0.66 -22.24 -13.63
CA SER A 18 -1.70 -22.41 -14.64
C SER A 18 -1.06 -22.88 -15.95
N PRO A 19 -1.81 -23.50 -16.87
CA PRO A 19 -1.29 -23.83 -18.20
C PRO A 19 -0.77 -22.59 -18.96
N GLU A 20 -1.26 -21.40 -18.62
CA GLU A 20 -0.90 -20.12 -19.24
C GLU A 20 0.24 -19.41 -18.51
N ASN A 21 0.44 -19.66 -17.21
CA ASN A 21 1.53 -19.14 -16.40
C ASN A 21 2.20 -20.26 -15.57
N PRO A 22 3.30 -20.85 -16.07
CA PRO A 22 4.01 -21.93 -15.39
C PRO A 22 4.85 -21.45 -14.20
N ASN A 23 4.92 -20.14 -13.95
CA ASN A 23 5.78 -19.57 -12.93
C ASN A 23 5.07 -19.47 -11.58
N TRP A 24 5.78 -19.83 -10.52
CA TRP A 24 5.40 -19.48 -9.15
C TRP A 24 5.32 -17.95 -9.00
N PHE A 25 4.53 -17.48 -8.01
CA PHE A 25 4.41 -16.06 -7.68
C PHE A 25 5.78 -15.37 -7.67
N GLN A 26 5.92 -14.34 -8.51
CA GLN A 26 7.17 -13.59 -8.67
C GLN A 26 7.30 -12.44 -7.66
N GLY A 27 6.19 -12.04 -7.02
CA GLY A 27 6.14 -10.98 -6.03
C GLY A 27 4.70 -10.63 -5.64
N THR A 28 4.55 -9.55 -4.86
CA THR A 28 3.25 -9.15 -4.28
C THR A 28 2.24 -8.70 -5.33
N ALA A 29 2.66 -7.94 -6.35
CA ALA A 29 1.77 -7.49 -7.42
C ALA A 29 1.44 -8.63 -8.39
N ASP A 30 2.40 -9.51 -8.67
CA ASP A 30 2.16 -10.71 -9.48
C ASP A 30 1.14 -11.65 -8.83
N ALA A 31 1.26 -11.89 -7.51
CA ALA A 31 0.32 -12.73 -6.77
C ALA A 31 -1.13 -12.20 -6.85
N VAL A 32 -1.32 -10.88 -6.70
CA VAL A 32 -2.65 -10.26 -6.86
C VAL A 32 -3.12 -10.33 -8.31
N ARG A 33 -2.23 -10.10 -9.28
CA ARG A 33 -2.55 -10.15 -10.72
C ARG A 33 -3.05 -11.53 -11.14
N GLN A 34 -2.44 -12.61 -10.65
CA GLN A 34 -2.84 -13.99 -10.98
C GLN A 34 -4.29 -14.32 -10.56
N TYR A 35 -4.77 -13.71 -9.48
CA TYR A 35 -6.14 -13.88 -8.97
C TYR A 35 -7.07 -12.71 -9.26
N LEU A 36 -6.63 -11.74 -10.07
CA LEU A 36 -7.37 -10.50 -10.30
C LEU A 36 -8.75 -10.73 -10.93
N TRP A 37 -8.86 -11.76 -11.76
CA TRP A 37 -10.14 -12.20 -12.35
C TRP A 37 -11.16 -12.60 -11.28
N LEU A 38 -10.72 -13.29 -10.21
CA LEU A 38 -11.59 -13.68 -9.09
C LEU A 38 -11.98 -12.47 -8.25
N PHE A 39 -11.02 -11.58 -7.97
CA PHE A 39 -11.28 -10.35 -7.21
C PHE A 39 -12.29 -9.43 -7.92
N GLU A 40 -12.27 -9.40 -9.26
CA GLU A 40 -13.19 -8.61 -10.06
C GLU A 40 -14.65 -9.06 -9.92
N GLU A 41 -14.91 -10.35 -9.64
CA GLU A 41 -16.27 -10.89 -9.47
C GLU A 41 -16.96 -10.37 -8.20
N HIS A 42 -16.20 -9.90 -7.21
CA HIS A 42 -16.76 -9.38 -5.96
C HIS A 42 -17.33 -7.96 -6.12
N ASN A 43 -18.56 -7.73 -5.64
CA ASN A 43 -19.18 -6.41 -5.61
C ASN A 43 -18.68 -5.59 -4.41
N VAL A 44 -17.45 -5.07 -4.50
CA VAL A 44 -16.80 -4.24 -3.49
C VAL A 44 -16.38 -2.89 -4.08
N LEU A 45 -16.24 -1.88 -3.21
CA LEU A 45 -15.77 -0.55 -3.60
C LEU A 45 -14.24 -0.48 -3.59
N GLU A 46 -13.61 -1.03 -2.56
CA GLU A 46 -12.16 -0.99 -2.37
C GLU A 46 -11.59 -2.38 -2.04
N PHE A 47 -10.30 -2.56 -2.34
CA PHE A 47 -9.49 -3.66 -1.82
C PHE A 47 -8.58 -3.14 -0.69
N LEU A 48 -8.63 -3.81 0.45
CA LEU A 48 -7.67 -3.63 1.54
C LEU A 48 -6.55 -4.66 1.37
N VAL A 49 -5.34 -4.19 1.07
CA VAL A 49 -4.15 -5.01 0.87
C VAL A 49 -3.28 -4.94 2.12
N LEU A 50 -3.03 -6.09 2.75
CA LEU A 50 -2.31 -6.20 4.01
C LEU A 50 -1.05 -7.07 3.85
N ALA A 51 0.07 -6.60 4.38
CA ALA A 51 1.24 -7.46 4.61
C ALA A 51 0.94 -8.48 5.72
N GLY A 52 1.29 -9.76 5.47
CA GLY A 52 0.95 -10.89 6.34
C GLY A 52 1.94 -11.17 7.48
N ASP A 53 3.04 -10.44 7.56
CA ASP A 53 4.18 -10.72 8.45
C ASP A 53 4.46 -9.61 9.49
N HIS A 54 3.57 -8.63 9.60
CA HIS A 54 3.69 -7.53 10.57
C HIS A 54 2.92 -7.83 11.87
N LEU A 55 3.54 -7.51 13.02
CA LEU A 55 2.88 -7.56 14.33
C LEU A 55 2.37 -6.15 14.72
N TYR A 56 1.06 -5.94 14.64
CA TYR A 56 0.43 -4.66 14.97
C TYR A 56 -1.06 -4.83 15.29
N ARG A 57 -1.70 -3.75 15.71
CA ARG A 57 -3.16 -3.65 15.82
C ARG A 57 -3.60 -2.32 15.22
N MET A 58 -4.53 -2.36 14.28
CA MET A 58 -5.06 -1.19 13.59
C MET A 58 -6.56 -1.34 13.40
N ASP A 59 -7.27 -0.21 13.48
CA ASP A 59 -8.67 -0.10 13.10
C ASP A 59 -8.74 0.36 11.64
N TYR A 60 -9.04 -0.57 10.72
CA TYR A 60 -9.05 -0.28 9.29
C TYR A 60 -10.27 0.54 8.84
N GLU A 61 -11.33 0.62 9.65
CA GLU A 61 -12.51 1.42 9.26
C GLU A 61 -12.14 2.89 9.10
N LYS A 62 -11.32 3.43 10.01
CA LYS A 62 -10.80 4.80 9.91
C LYS A 62 -9.90 5.03 8.71
N PHE A 63 -9.13 4.01 8.33
CA PHE A 63 -8.24 4.07 7.18
C PHE A 63 -9.02 4.08 5.85
N ILE A 64 -10.03 3.21 5.75
CA ILE A 64 -10.96 3.18 4.61
C ILE A 64 -11.81 4.45 4.57
N GLN A 65 -12.20 4.98 5.72
CA GLN A 65 -12.92 6.25 5.80
C GLN A 65 -12.09 7.40 5.22
N ALA A 66 -10.81 7.52 5.61
CA ALA A 66 -9.92 8.53 5.05
C ALA A 66 -9.76 8.40 3.52
N HIS A 67 -9.68 7.16 3.01
CA HIS A 67 -9.63 6.89 1.56
C HIS A 67 -10.84 7.47 0.83
N ARG A 68 -12.05 7.26 1.39
CA ARG A 68 -13.31 7.75 0.81
C ARG A 68 -13.47 9.27 0.94
N GLU A 69 -13.12 9.82 2.10
CA GLU A 69 -13.25 11.27 2.37
C GLU A 69 -12.32 12.11 1.49
N THR A 70 -11.19 11.54 1.09
CA THR A 70 -10.20 12.21 0.22
C THR A 70 -10.37 11.89 -1.26
N ASP A 71 -11.37 11.07 -1.63
CA ASP A 71 -11.59 10.57 -3.00
C ASP A 71 -10.31 10.00 -3.62
N ALA A 72 -9.53 9.28 -2.80
CA ALA A 72 -8.21 8.80 -3.20
C ALA A 72 -8.33 7.54 -4.07
N ASP A 73 -7.50 7.45 -5.11
CA ASP A 73 -7.35 6.23 -5.89
C ASP A 73 -6.66 5.12 -5.06
N ILE A 74 -5.64 5.52 -4.30
CA ILE A 74 -4.85 4.69 -3.39
C ILE A 74 -4.56 5.46 -2.11
N THR A 75 -4.72 4.82 -0.96
CA THR A 75 -4.26 5.33 0.33
C THR A 75 -3.24 4.36 0.91
N VAL A 76 -2.10 4.89 1.38
CA VAL A 76 -0.99 4.12 1.94
C VAL A 76 -0.93 4.38 3.45
N ALA A 77 -0.89 3.33 4.27
CA ALA A 77 -0.65 3.51 5.69
C ALA A 77 0.82 3.87 5.91
N ALA A 78 1.05 4.93 6.68
CA ALA A 78 2.36 5.55 6.83
C ALA A 78 2.81 5.59 8.30
N LEU A 79 4.11 5.43 8.52
CA LEU A 79 4.74 5.45 9.84
C LEU A 79 5.90 6.44 9.89
N PRO A 80 5.94 7.39 10.84
CA PRO A 80 7.11 8.21 11.11
C PRO A 80 8.30 7.35 11.53
N MET A 81 9.48 7.65 10.99
CA MET A 81 10.67 6.83 11.20
C MET A 81 11.95 7.65 11.31
N ASP A 82 12.89 7.14 12.11
CA ASP A 82 14.25 7.68 12.23
C ASP A 82 15.15 7.23 11.06
N GLU A 83 16.25 7.96 10.87
CA GLU A 83 17.21 7.73 9.78
C GLU A 83 17.82 6.32 9.78
N LYS A 84 18.00 5.69 10.95
CA LYS A 84 18.68 4.39 11.05
C LYS A 84 17.84 3.28 10.43
N ARG A 85 16.51 3.38 10.57
CA ARG A 85 15.56 2.41 10.03
C ARG A 85 15.06 2.78 8.63
N ALA A 86 15.06 4.07 8.28
CA ALA A 86 14.55 4.63 7.02
C ALA A 86 14.93 3.84 5.76
N THR A 87 16.20 3.46 5.63
CA THR A 87 16.73 2.78 4.42
C THR A 87 16.18 1.37 4.16
N ALA A 88 15.47 0.77 5.12
CA ALA A 88 14.87 -0.55 4.97
C ALA A 88 13.44 -0.52 4.38
N PHE A 89 12.88 0.67 4.18
CA PHE A 89 11.48 0.86 3.79
C PHE A 89 11.36 1.78 2.55
N GLY A 90 10.21 1.74 1.89
CA GLY A 90 9.80 2.76 0.95
C GLY A 90 9.41 4.04 1.68
N LEU A 91 10.10 5.14 1.38
CA LEU A 91 9.85 6.45 1.96
C LEU A 91 8.97 7.28 1.04
N MET A 92 8.19 8.18 1.63
CA MET A 92 7.31 9.08 0.89
C MET A 92 7.45 10.52 1.37
N LYS A 93 7.19 11.46 0.45
CA LYS A 93 6.89 12.86 0.79
C LYS A 93 5.43 13.13 0.56
N ILE A 94 4.88 14.01 1.38
CA ILE A 94 3.50 14.47 1.28
C ILE A 94 3.45 15.98 1.18
N ASP A 95 2.40 16.50 0.54
CA ASP A 95 2.03 17.92 0.60
C ASP A 95 1.23 18.25 1.88
N GLU A 96 0.75 19.50 1.97
CA GLU A 96 0.03 20.02 3.14
C GLU A 96 -1.31 19.29 3.40
N GLU A 97 -1.90 18.72 2.35
CA GLU A 97 -3.13 17.94 2.39
C GLU A 97 -2.89 16.45 2.69
N GLY A 98 -1.62 16.03 2.81
CA GLY A 98 -1.25 14.64 3.07
C GLY A 98 -1.24 13.75 1.83
N ARG A 99 -1.33 14.33 0.62
CA ARG A 99 -1.21 13.59 -0.63
C ARG A 99 0.27 13.28 -0.88
N ILE A 100 0.55 12.04 -1.26
CA ILE A 100 1.90 11.62 -1.63
C ILE A 100 2.31 12.31 -2.93
N ILE A 101 3.46 12.97 -2.92
CA ILE A 101 4.02 13.69 -4.07
C ILE A 101 5.34 13.09 -4.59
N GLU A 102 6.02 12.29 -3.76
CA GLU A 102 7.26 11.62 -4.11
C GLU A 102 7.37 10.31 -3.33
N PHE A 103 7.89 9.27 -3.97
CA PHE A 103 8.14 7.98 -3.36
C PHE A 103 9.54 7.48 -3.72
N ALA A 104 10.26 6.91 -2.75
CA ALA A 104 11.57 6.33 -2.95
C ALA A 104 11.69 4.99 -2.20
N GLU A 105 11.91 3.89 -2.93
CA GLU A 105 12.08 2.57 -2.34
C GLU A 105 13.50 2.39 -1.78
N LYS A 106 13.60 2.12 -0.47
CA LYS A 106 14.86 1.82 0.24
C LYS A 106 16.01 2.78 -0.10
N PRO A 107 15.80 4.11 -0.04
CA PRO A 107 16.78 5.08 -0.49
C PRO A 107 18.00 5.10 0.44
N LYS A 108 19.16 5.48 -0.11
CA LYS A 108 20.46 5.52 0.59
C LYS A 108 21.22 6.79 0.23
N GLY A 109 22.19 7.16 1.07
CA GLY A 109 23.09 8.29 0.80
C GLY A 109 22.33 9.61 0.61
N GLU A 110 22.61 10.32 -0.47
CA GLU A 110 21.95 11.60 -0.78
C GLU A 110 20.46 11.44 -1.08
N ALA A 111 20.04 10.33 -1.69
CA ALA A 111 18.62 10.05 -1.94
C ALA A 111 17.85 9.89 -0.63
N LEU A 112 18.46 9.27 0.40
CA LEU A 112 17.85 9.20 1.73
C LEU A 112 17.67 10.60 2.30
N LYS A 113 18.73 11.42 2.30
CA LYS A 113 18.67 12.79 2.85
C LYS A 113 17.62 13.64 2.14
N ALA A 114 17.45 13.46 0.84
CA ALA A 114 16.44 14.15 0.05
C ALA A 114 15.00 13.82 0.47
N MET A 115 14.77 12.67 1.12
CA MET A 115 13.45 12.22 1.58
C MET A 115 13.07 12.73 2.98
N LYS A 116 13.88 13.59 3.61
CA LYS A 116 13.51 14.21 4.88
C LYS A 116 12.29 15.11 4.71
N VAL A 117 11.38 15.03 5.67
CA VAL A 117 10.16 15.84 5.74
C VAL A 117 9.89 16.29 7.17
N ASP A 118 9.06 17.31 7.32
CA ASP A 118 8.54 17.71 8.63
C ASP A 118 7.36 16.81 8.99
N THR A 119 7.56 15.92 9.96
CA THR A 119 6.52 14.97 10.40
C THR A 119 5.53 15.56 11.42
N THR A 120 5.65 16.84 11.78
CA THR A 120 4.61 17.55 12.54
C THR A 120 3.27 17.60 11.78
N ILE A 121 3.31 17.55 10.45
CA ILE A 121 2.13 17.44 9.59
C ILE A 121 1.30 16.17 9.89
N LEU A 122 1.94 15.12 10.42
CA LEU A 122 1.27 13.89 10.87
C LEU A 122 0.84 13.95 12.35
N GLY A 123 0.89 15.13 12.97
CA GLY A 123 0.50 15.36 14.36
C GLY A 123 1.57 15.00 15.39
N LEU A 124 2.84 14.86 14.99
CA LEU A 124 3.95 14.71 15.94
C LEU A 124 4.31 16.06 16.57
N ASP A 125 4.78 16.04 17.81
CA ASP A 125 5.42 17.21 18.43
C ASP A 125 6.81 17.47 17.83
N ASP A 126 7.30 18.71 17.96
CA ASP A 126 8.59 19.16 17.40
C ASP A 126 9.80 18.30 17.81
N VAL A 127 9.77 17.70 19.01
CA VAL A 127 10.88 16.87 19.50
C VAL A 127 10.89 15.56 18.73
N ARG A 128 9.74 14.87 18.67
CA ARG A 128 9.60 13.62 17.93
C ARG A 128 9.76 13.80 16.43
N ALA A 129 9.28 14.90 15.88
CA ALA A 129 9.42 15.19 14.45
C ALA A 129 10.88 15.32 14.02
N LYS A 130 11.73 15.93 14.87
CA LYS A 130 13.18 16.00 14.65
C LYS A 130 13.87 14.64 14.74
N GLU A 131 13.40 13.76 15.62
CA GLU A 131 13.94 12.40 15.78
C GLU A 131 13.50 11.45 14.64
N MET A 132 12.31 11.68 14.08
CA MET A 132 11.71 10.85 13.03
C MET A 132 11.35 11.68 11.79
N PRO A 133 12.35 12.18 11.03
CA PRO A 133 12.14 13.10 9.92
C PRO A 133 11.77 12.38 8.61
N TYR A 134 11.27 11.15 8.66
CA TYR A 134 10.89 10.35 7.49
C TYR A 134 9.50 9.77 7.65
N ILE A 135 8.78 9.63 6.54
CA ILE A 135 7.50 8.95 6.47
C ILE A 135 7.71 7.68 5.64
N ALA A 136 7.42 6.52 6.22
CA ALA A 136 7.64 5.24 5.59
C ALA A 136 6.34 4.49 5.34
N SER A 137 6.25 3.82 4.20
CA SER A 137 5.16 2.91 3.87
C SER A 137 5.17 1.70 4.80
N MET A 138 4.01 1.34 5.33
CA MET A 138 3.82 0.13 6.12
C MET A 138 3.47 -1.10 5.28
N GLY A 139 3.43 -0.98 3.95
CA GLY A 139 2.98 -2.09 3.08
C GLY A 139 1.49 -2.43 3.26
N ILE A 140 0.69 -1.44 3.63
CA ILE A 140 -0.76 -1.56 3.85
C ILE A 140 -1.44 -0.52 2.96
N TYR A 141 -2.37 -0.95 2.13
CA TYR A 141 -2.99 -0.11 1.11
C TYR A 141 -4.51 -0.27 1.12
N VAL A 142 -5.23 0.82 0.91
CA VAL A 142 -6.62 0.79 0.41
C VAL A 142 -6.56 1.24 -1.04
N VAL A 143 -7.12 0.44 -1.94
CA VAL A 143 -7.09 0.69 -3.38
C VAL A 143 -8.51 0.61 -3.91
N SER A 144 -8.97 1.65 -4.60
CA SER A 144 -10.26 1.63 -5.29
C SER A 144 -10.31 0.47 -6.30
N LYS A 145 -11.44 -0.25 -6.39
CA LYS A 145 -11.53 -1.48 -7.21
C LYS A 145 -11.09 -1.27 -8.66
N ASN A 146 -11.62 -0.23 -9.32
CA ASN A 146 -11.29 0.05 -10.72
C ASN A 146 -9.83 0.46 -10.90
N VAL A 147 -9.26 1.15 -9.91
CA VAL A 147 -7.83 1.53 -9.90
C VAL A 147 -6.96 0.29 -9.83
N MET A 148 -7.27 -0.68 -8.95
CA MET A 148 -6.53 -1.95 -8.88
C MET A 148 -6.51 -2.68 -10.22
N LEU A 149 -7.67 -2.77 -10.89
CA LEU A 149 -7.80 -3.43 -12.18
C LEU A 149 -6.97 -2.73 -13.26
N ASP A 150 -7.10 -1.41 -13.37
CA ASP A 150 -6.35 -0.58 -14.33
C ASP A 150 -4.84 -0.66 -14.11
N LEU A 151 -4.39 -0.59 -12.85
CA LEU A 151 -2.97 -0.65 -12.50
C LEU A 151 -2.34 -1.97 -12.90
N LEU A 152 -2.96 -3.10 -12.57
CA LEU A 152 -2.35 -4.41 -12.77
C LEU A 152 -2.58 -5.01 -14.17
N ARG A 153 -3.59 -4.54 -14.92
CA ARG A 153 -3.84 -5.01 -16.30
C ARG A 153 -3.24 -4.11 -17.36
N GLU A 154 -3.35 -2.80 -17.19
CA GLU A 154 -3.07 -1.84 -18.26
C GLU A 154 -1.79 -1.05 -18.00
N LYS A 155 -1.68 -0.41 -16.83
CA LYS A 155 -0.53 0.49 -16.55
C LYS A 155 0.75 -0.25 -16.22
N PHE A 156 0.67 -1.29 -15.40
CA PHE A 156 1.83 -2.05 -14.90
C PHE A 156 1.66 -3.58 -15.05
N PRO A 157 1.33 -4.10 -16.25
CA PRO A 157 1.05 -5.53 -16.46
C PRO A 157 2.25 -6.44 -16.13
N GLY A 158 3.46 -5.90 -16.15
CA GLY A 158 4.71 -6.61 -15.84
C GLY A 158 5.25 -6.41 -14.43
N ALA A 159 4.59 -5.61 -13.59
CA ALA A 159 5.12 -5.30 -12.26
C ALA A 159 4.95 -6.47 -11.29
N ASN A 160 6.05 -6.94 -10.70
CA ASN A 160 6.09 -8.04 -9.76
C ASN A 160 5.82 -7.60 -8.32
N ASP A 161 6.18 -6.36 -7.93
CA ASP A 161 6.02 -5.88 -6.55
C ASP A 161 5.21 -4.58 -6.41
N PHE A 162 4.30 -4.55 -5.43
CA PHE A 162 3.50 -3.35 -5.15
C PHE A 162 4.34 -2.19 -4.65
N GLY A 163 5.17 -2.43 -3.62
CA GLY A 163 5.88 -1.38 -2.90
C GLY A 163 7.04 -0.79 -3.70
N SER A 164 7.74 -1.62 -4.48
CA SER A 164 8.92 -1.18 -5.24
C SER A 164 8.67 -0.88 -6.71
N GLU A 165 7.53 -1.28 -7.28
CA GLU A 165 7.24 -1.06 -8.72
C GLU A 165 5.89 -0.37 -8.96
N VAL A 166 4.77 -0.91 -8.46
CA VAL A 166 3.44 -0.33 -8.72
C VAL A 166 3.29 1.06 -8.10
N ILE A 167 3.53 1.19 -6.80
CA ILE A 167 3.37 2.47 -6.07
C ILE A 167 4.37 3.52 -6.57
N PRO A 168 5.68 3.25 -6.70
CA PRO A 168 6.62 4.22 -7.23
C PRO A 168 6.31 4.62 -8.68
N GLY A 169 5.81 3.68 -9.50
CA GLY A 169 5.45 3.92 -10.90
C GLY A 169 4.34 4.95 -11.11
N LEU A 170 3.56 5.29 -10.08
CA LEU A 170 2.54 6.35 -10.12
C LEU A 170 3.13 7.77 -10.19
N PHE A 171 4.42 7.91 -9.88
CA PHE A 171 5.10 9.20 -9.75
C PHE A 171 6.16 9.46 -10.83
N ILE A 172 6.19 8.63 -11.88
CA ILE A 172 7.14 8.70 -13.01
C ILE A 172 6.37 8.97 -14.29
#